data_AF-A0A0R0JRC5-F1
#
_entry.id   AF-A0A0R0JRC5-F1
#
_cell.length_a   1.000
_cell.length_b   1.000
_cell.length_c   1.000
_cell.angle_alpha   90.00
_cell.angle_beta   90.00
_cell.angle_gamma   90.00
#
_symmetry.space_group_name_H-M   'P 1'
#
loop_
_entity.id
_entity.type
_entity.pdbx_description
1 polymer ?
#
loop_
_entity_poly.entity_id
_entity_poly.type
_entity_poly.pdbx_seq_one_letter_code
_entity_poly.pdbx_strand_id
1 'polypeptide(L)'
;MPNHIKQKFAVTLWCIWRCRNEMIWEDKEVNPITAFSLAYQYFAEWCIECQVRSWKKPEAVRLKCNVDAVIFNDHQSFGLGVVLRDEHGSFISVKTSAHTGILEPIVVETVIDDILNFSNGVSDFHVILGKCREALRLVTN
;
A
#
# COMPACT_ATOMS: atom_id res chain seq x y z
N MET A 1 12.11 -8.39 -22.87
CA MET A 1 10.63 -8.30 -22.77
C MET A 1 10.21 -6.83 -22.71
N PRO A 2 9.34 -6.34 -23.62
CA PRO A 2 8.79 -4.98 -23.60
C PRO A 2 8.08 -4.61 -22.29
N ASN A 3 8.12 -3.33 -21.88
CA ASN A 3 7.55 -2.87 -20.61
C ASN A 3 6.04 -3.15 -20.47
N HIS A 4 5.26 -2.99 -21.53
CA HIS A 4 3.82 -3.26 -21.50
C HIS A 4 3.51 -4.73 -21.18
N ILE A 5 4.37 -5.68 -21.58
CA ILE A 5 4.19 -7.11 -21.24
C ILE A 5 4.49 -7.32 -19.76
N LYS A 6 5.58 -6.74 -19.24
CA LYS A 6 5.92 -6.81 -17.81
C LYS A 6 4.80 -6.26 -16.93
N GLN A 7 4.21 -5.14 -17.32
CA GLN A 7 3.12 -4.51 -16.57
C GLN A 7 1.85 -5.35 -16.59
N LYS A 8 1.43 -5.87 -17.76
CA LYS A 8 0.30 -6.80 -17.85
C LYS A 8 0.53 -8.03 -16.98
N PHE A 9 1.72 -8.62 -17.05
CA PHE A 9 2.09 -9.77 -16.23
C PHE A 9 1.98 -9.46 -14.73
N ALA A 10 2.50 -8.31 -14.29
CA ALA A 10 2.42 -7.87 -12.90
C ALA A 10 0.97 -7.65 -12.44
N VAL A 11 0.13 -7.00 -13.25
CA VAL A 11 -1.30 -6.79 -12.93
C VAL A 11 -2.06 -8.11 -12.89
N THR A 12 -1.77 -9.05 -13.79
CA THR A 12 -2.37 -10.40 -13.75
C THR A 12 -2.00 -11.14 -12.46
N LEU A 13 -0.72 -11.15 -12.07
CA LEU A 13 -0.29 -11.77 -10.80
C LEU A 13 -0.97 -11.11 -9.60
N TRP A 14 -1.05 -9.78 -9.58
CA TRP A 14 -1.75 -9.04 -8.54
C TRP A 14 -3.24 -9.38 -8.49
N CYS A 15 -3.90 -9.48 -9.65
CA CYS A 15 -5.32 -9.84 -9.73
C CYS A 15 -5.57 -11.26 -9.19
N ILE A 16 -4.71 -12.23 -9.55
CA ILE A 16 -4.81 -13.60 -9.02
C ILE A 16 -4.64 -13.60 -7.50
N TRP A 17 -3.63 -12.91 -6.98
CA TRP A 17 -3.40 -12.76 -5.55
C TRP A 17 -4.60 -12.13 -4.83
N ARG A 18 -5.18 -11.07 -5.42
CA ARG A 18 -6.36 -10.39 -4.90
C ARG A 18 -7.58 -11.32 -4.86
N CYS A 19 -7.93 -11.97 -5.97
CA CYS A 19 -9.07 -12.89 -6.03
C CYS A 19 -8.92 -14.04 -5.02
N ARG A 20 -7.70 -14.57 -4.86
CA ARG A 20 -7.40 -15.57 -3.83
C ARG A 20 -7.65 -15.03 -2.42
N ASN A 21 -7.22 -13.81 -2.13
CA ASN A 21 -7.42 -13.20 -0.82
C ASN A 21 -8.90 -12.89 -0.55
N GLU A 22 -9.64 -12.38 -1.52
CA GLU A 22 -11.09 -12.15 -1.41
C GLU A 22 -11.83 -13.46 -1.13
N MET A 23 -11.41 -14.56 -1.75
CA MET A 23 -11.94 -15.90 -1.45
C MET A 23 -11.62 -16.35 -0.01
N ILE A 24 -10.38 -16.19 0.45
CA ILE A 24 -9.95 -16.64 1.79
C ILE A 24 -10.60 -15.82 2.91
N TRP A 25 -10.70 -14.49 2.73
CA TRP A 25 -11.06 -13.57 3.81
C TRP A 25 -12.50 -13.06 3.74
N GLU A 26 -13.13 -13.12 2.57
CA GLU A 26 -14.49 -12.59 2.35
C GLU A 26 -15.45 -13.62 1.75
N ASP A 27 -15.01 -14.88 1.57
CA ASP A 27 -15.77 -15.96 0.92
C ASP A 27 -16.28 -15.58 -0.50
N LYS A 28 -15.53 -14.70 -1.18
CA LYS A 28 -15.84 -14.24 -2.54
C LYS A 28 -15.07 -15.05 -3.57
N GLU A 29 -15.70 -16.11 -4.06
CA GLU A 29 -15.15 -16.87 -5.16
C GLU A 29 -15.32 -16.13 -6.50
N VAL A 30 -14.21 -15.97 -7.23
CA VAL A 30 -14.21 -15.39 -8.58
C VAL A 30 -13.81 -16.48 -9.57
N ASN A 31 -14.71 -16.78 -10.51
CA ASN A 31 -14.41 -17.73 -11.58
C ASN A 31 -13.14 -17.32 -12.35
N PRO A 32 -12.21 -18.24 -12.68
CA PRO A 32 -10.94 -17.91 -13.34
C PRO A 32 -11.07 -17.10 -14.63
N ILE A 33 -12.12 -17.32 -15.43
CA ILE A 33 -12.39 -16.57 -16.66
C ILE A 33 -12.75 -15.11 -16.32
N THR A 34 -13.51 -14.92 -15.25
CA THR A 34 -13.85 -13.59 -14.72
C THR A 34 -12.62 -12.91 -14.14
N ALA A 35 -11.78 -13.62 -13.37
CA ALA A 35 -10.53 -13.10 -12.84
C ALA A 35 -9.56 -12.62 -13.93
N PHE A 36 -9.47 -13.36 -15.04
CA PHE A 36 -8.71 -12.93 -16.21
C PHE A 36 -9.27 -11.64 -16.83
N SER A 37 -10.60 -11.56 -16.99
CA SER A 37 -11.25 -10.35 -17.53
C SER A 37 -11.04 -9.13 -16.62
N LEU A 38 -11.12 -9.33 -15.29
CA LEU A 38 -10.81 -8.32 -14.29
C LEU A 38 -9.36 -7.85 -14.39
N ALA A 39 -8.39 -8.75 -14.60
CA ALA A 39 -6.99 -8.36 -14.77
C ALA A 39 -6.78 -7.40 -15.96
N TYR A 40 -7.49 -7.61 -17.07
CA TYR A 40 -7.45 -6.68 -18.21
C TYR A 40 -8.10 -5.34 -17.88
N GLN A 41 -9.24 -5.35 -17.19
CA GLN A 41 -9.92 -4.14 -16.75
C GLN A 41 -9.03 -3.33 -15.79
N TYR A 42 -8.47 -3.98 -14.77
CA TYR A 42 -7.52 -3.35 -13.84
C TYR A 42 -6.28 -2.81 -14.54
N PHE A 43 -5.78 -3.50 -15.58
CA PHE A 43 -4.66 -2.98 -16.36
C PHE A 43 -5.04 -1.71 -17.13
N ALA A 44 -6.23 -1.69 -17.75
CA ALA A 44 -6.72 -0.51 -18.45
C ALA A 44 -6.94 0.68 -17.50
N GLU A 45 -7.58 0.46 -16.35
CA GLU A 45 -7.76 1.45 -15.29
C GLU A 45 -6.41 1.98 -14.78
N TRP A 46 -5.46 1.08 -14.51
CA TRP A 46 -4.11 1.45 -14.07
C TRP A 46 -3.37 2.28 -15.11
N CYS A 47 -3.52 1.98 -16.41
CA CYS A 47 -2.94 2.79 -17.49
C CYS A 47 -3.50 4.22 -17.49
N ILE A 48 -4.82 4.37 -17.28
CA ILE A 48 -5.46 5.69 -17.19
C ILE A 48 -4.94 6.44 -15.95
N GLU A 49 -4.94 5.80 -14.78
CA GLU A 49 -4.42 6.39 -13.54
C GLU A 49 -2.95 6.80 -13.67
N CYS A 50 -2.11 5.99 -14.32
CA CYS A 50 -0.71 6.32 -14.55
C CYS A 50 -0.49 7.53 -15.46
N GLN A 51 -1.46 7.89 -16.32
CA GLN A 51 -1.40 9.13 -17.11
C GLN A 51 -1.66 10.37 -16.25
N VAL A 52 -2.48 10.24 -15.20
CA VAL A 52 -2.84 11.35 -14.30
C VAL A 52 -1.87 11.45 -13.10
N ARG A 53 -1.48 10.30 -12.55
CA ARG A 53 -0.70 10.16 -11.32
C ARG A 53 0.36 9.09 -11.52
N SER A 54 1.53 9.50 -11.99
CA SER A 54 2.71 8.63 -11.97
C SER A 54 3.42 8.72 -10.62
N TRP A 55 3.93 7.59 -10.13
CA TRP A 55 4.83 7.60 -8.98
C TRP A 55 6.05 8.48 -9.32
N LYS A 56 6.34 9.47 -8.46
CA LYS A 56 7.56 10.30 -8.55
C LYS A 56 8.56 9.86 -7.50
N LYS A 57 9.83 9.78 -7.88
CA LYS A 57 10.93 9.62 -6.92
C LYS A 57 10.97 10.80 -5.94
N PRO A 58 11.45 10.59 -4.71
CA PRO A 58 11.70 11.69 -3.78
C PRO A 58 12.62 12.75 -4.39
N GLU A 59 12.57 13.94 -3.83
CA GLU A 59 13.62 14.94 -4.04
C GLU A 59 14.95 14.42 -3.48
N ALA A 60 16.06 14.97 -3.96
CA ALA A 60 17.39 14.57 -3.48
C ALA A 60 17.46 14.69 -1.95
N VAL A 61 18.15 13.74 -1.30
CA VAL A 61 18.35 13.69 0.16
C VAL A 61 17.07 13.39 0.96
N ARG A 62 15.95 13.08 0.30
CA ARG A 62 14.70 12.68 0.97
C ARG A 62 14.38 11.21 0.76
N LEU A 63 13.69 10.66 1.76
CA LEU A 63 13.14 9.31 1.68
C LEU A 63 11.67 9.34 1.26
N LYS A 64 11.24 8.33 0.51
CA LYS A 64 9.82 8.02 0.33
C LYS A 64 9.39 6.99 1.34
N CYS A 65 8.27 7.24 2.00
CA CYS A 65 7.62 6.25 2.85
C CYS A 65 6.27 5.88 2.24
N ASN A 66 6.17 4.64 1.75
CA ASN A 66 4.90 4.06 1.34
C ASN A 66 4.33 3.30 2.53
N VAL A 67 3.14 3.69 3.00
CA VAL A 67 2.49 3.10 4.17
C VAL A 67 1.15 2.52 3.76
N ASP A 68 0.89 1.29 4.19
CA ASP A 68 -0.41 0.63 4.09
C ASP A 68 -0.81 0.12 5.46
N ALA A 69 -2.11 0.13 5.75
CA ALA A 69 -2.63 -0.30 7.04
C ALA A 69 -3.94 -1.06 6.87
N VAL A 70 -4.09 -2.12 7.64
CA VAL A 70 -5.27 -2.97 7.70
C VAL A 70 -5.84 -2.93 9.12
N ILE A 71 -7.16 -2.78 9.25
CA ILE A 71 -7.85 -2.76 10.53
C ILE A 71 -8.73 -4.02 10.62
N PHE A 72 -8.61 -4.75 11.72
CA PHE A 72 -9.42 -5.92 12.04
C PHE A 72 -10.34 -5.57 13.21
N ASN A 73 -11.50 -4.97 12.89
CA ASN A 73 -12.46 -4.49 13.91
C ASN A 73 -12.90 -5.59 14.88
N ASP A 74 -13.17 -6.81 14.37
CA ASP A 74 -13.64 -7.95 15.16
C ASP A 74 -12.61 -8.43 16.20
N HIS A 75 -11.33 -8.13 15.96
CA HIS A 75 -10.22 -8.49 16.83
C HIS A 75 -9.64 -7.31 17.59
N GLN A 76 -10.24 -6.12 17.45
CA GLN A 76 -9.68 -4.86 17.95
C GLN A 76 -8.17 -4.81 17.70
N SER A 77 -7.75 -4.96 16.46
CA SER A 77 -6.34 -4.97 16.10
C SER A 77 -6.14 -4.34 14.73
N PHE A 78 -4.90 -3.97 14.44
CA PHE A 78 -4.53 -3.43 13.14
C PHE A 78 -3.10 -3.84 12.78
N GLY A 79 -2.84 -3.94 11.49
CA GLY A 79 -1.53 -4.18 10.92
C GLY A 79 -1.05 -2.97 10.13
N LEU A 80 0.24 -2.72 10.16
CA LEU A 80 0.92 -1.67 9.40
C LEU A 80 2.00 -2.30 8.53
N GLY A 81 2.09 -1.86 7.27
CA GLY A 81 3.18 -2.17 6.36
C GLY A 81 3.82 -0.87 5.87
N VAL A 82 5.15 -0.80 5.92
CA VAL A 82 5.94 0.39 5.61
C VAL A 82 7.05 0.00 4.65
N VAL A 83 7.22 0.74 3.55
CA VAL A 83 8.34 0.59 2.61
C VAL A 83 9.05 1.92 2.46
N LEU A 84 10.34 1.94 2.77
CA LEU A 84 11.23 3.08 2.58
C LEU A 84 12.00 2.98 1.26
N ARG A 85 12.13 4.13 0.57
CA ARG A 85 12.91 4.27 -0.65
C ARG A 85 13.78 5.53 -0.62
N ASP A 86 14.95 5.47 -1.25
CA ASP A 86 15.88 6.60 -1.39
C ASP A 86 15.42 7.61 -2.47
N GLU A 87 16.21 8.67 -2.68
CA GLU A 87 15.99 9.65 -3.75
C GLU A 87 16.10 9.08 -5.17
N HIS A 88 16.70 7.91 -5.34
CA HIS A 88 16.76 7.18 -6.61
C HIS A 88 15.52 6.30 -6.82
N GLY A 89 14.66 6.14 -5.82
CA GLY A 89 13.53 5.23 -5.80
C GLY A 89 13.90 3.78 -5.45
N SER A 90 15.16 3.54 -5.12
CA SER A 90 15.68 2.25 -4.70
C SER A 90 15.07 1.89 -3.35
N PHE A 91 14.78 0.61 -3.19
CA PHE A 91 14.34 0.07 -1.91
C PHE A 91 15.46 0.21 -0.87
N ILE A 92 15.12 0.73 0.32
CA ILE A 92 16.03 0.78 1.48
C ILE A 92 15.65 -0.31 2.47
N SER A 93 14.41 -0.29 2.95
CA SER A 93 13.95 -1.16 4.02
C SER A 93 12.43 -1.31 4.02
N VAL A 94 11.95 -2.35 4.69
CA VAL A 94 10.53 -2.64 4.91
C VAL A 94 10.31 -2.92 6.39
N LYS A 95 9.16 -2.51 6.91
CA LYS A 95 8.70 -2.88 8.24
C LYS A 95 7.25 -3.30 8.18
N THR A 96 6.93 -4.34 8.94
CA THR A 96 5.55 -4.73 9.22
C THR A 96 5.39 -4.78 10.73
N SER A 97 4.33 -4.18 11.25
CA SER A 97 3.96 -4.29 12.66
C SER A 97 2.50 -4.69 12.79
N ALA A 98 2.19 -5.41 13.86
CA ALA A 98 0.83 -5.77 14.25
C ALA A 98 0.62 -5.24 15.66
N HIS A 99 -0.52 -4.60 15.87
CA HIS A 99 -0.86 -3.94 17.11
C HIS A 99 -2.25 -4.42 17.55
N THR A 100 -2.39 -4.67 18.85
CA THR A 100 -3.69 -4.89 19.49
C THR A 100 -4.19 -3.58 20.06
N GLY A 101 -5.48 -3.31 19.90
CA GLY A 101 -6.14 -2.08 20.31
C GLY A 101 -7.04 -1.50 19.21
N ILE A 102 -7.89 -0.57 19.61
CA ILE A 102 -8.71 0.23 18.71
C ILE A 102 -7.82 1.31 18.10
N LEU A 103 -7.92 1.53 16.79
CA LEU A 103 -7.18 2.59 16.11
C LEU A 103 -7.78 3.97 16.48
N GLU A 104 -7.28 4.57 17.54
CA GLU A 104 -7.56 5.94 17.94
C GLU A 104 -6.48 6.90 17.40
N PRO A 105 -6.73 8.22 17.29
CA PRO A 105 -5.73 9.19 16.82
C PRO A 105 -4.35 9.04 17.50
N ILE A 106 -4.33 8.78 18.81
CA ILE A 106 -3.09 8.56 19.58
C ILE A 106 -2.29 7.35 19.11
N VAL A 107 -2.98 6.32 18.60
CA VAL A 107 -2.35 5.13 18.04
C VAL A 107 -1.76 5.45 16.66
N VAL A 108 -2.38 6.35 15.90
CA VAL A 108 -1.81 6.83 14.62
C VAL A 108 -0.54 7.63 14.84
N GLU A 109 -0.47 8.47 15.87
CA GLU A 109 0.77 9.15 16.27
C GLU A 109 1.87 8.14 16.63
N THR A 110 1.53 7.11 17.40
CA THR A 110 2.47 6.03 17.75
C THR A 110 2.99 5.31 16.49
N VAL A 111 2.13 5.10 15.50
CA VAL A 111 2.51 4.54 14.19
C VAL A 111 3.46 5.46 13.44
N ILE A 112 3.21 6.78 13.46
CA ILE A 112 4.11 7.76 12.85
C ILE A 112 5.47 7.72 13.56
N ASP A 113 5.51 7.74 14.88
CA ASP A 113 6.75 7.64 15.66
C ASP A 113 7.49 6.34 15.37
N ASP A 114 6.78 5.22 15.21
CA ASP A 114 7.36 3.92 14.86
C ASP A 114 7.98 3.92 13.45
N ILE A 115 7.39 4.66 12.51
CA ILE A 115 7.93 4.91 11.17
C ILE A 115 9.15 5.84 11.23
N LEU A 116 9.08 6.92 12.00
CA LEU A 116 10.18 7.89 12.17
C LEU A 116 11.39 7.20 12.81
N ASN A 117 11.19 6.41 13.87
CA ASN A 117 12.25 5.65 14.51
C ASN A 117 12.85 4.60 13.56
N PHE A 118 12.02 3.91 12.79
CA PHE A 118 12.49 2.95 11.78
C PHE A 118 13.34 3.59 10.68
N SER A 119 13.04 4.83 10.34
CA SER A 119 13.76 5.60 9.32
C SER A 119 15.07 6.24 9.80
N ASN A 120 15.55 5.89 10.99
CA ASN A 120 16.71 6.51 11.66
C ASN A 120 16.54 8.03 11.88
N GLY A 121 15.32 8.48 12.19
CA GLY A 121 15.05 9.89 12.52
C GLY A 121 15.10 10.84 11.32
N VAL A 122 15.12 10.34 10.08
CA VAL A 122 14.78 11.18 8.93
C VAL A 122 13.36 11.68 9.15
N SER A 123 13.11 12.99 9.05
CA SER A 123 11.78 13.57 9.30
C SER A 123 11.01 13.89 8.01
N ASP A 124 11.71 13.95 6.88
CA ASP A 124 11.18 14.37 5.59
C ASP A 124 10.72 13.17 4.76
N PHE A 125 9.43 12.80 4.90
CA PHE A 125 8.80 11.80 4.05
C PHE A 125 7.73 12.42 3.16
N HIS A 126 7.65 11.91 1.94
CA HIS A 126 6.39 11.92 1.21
C HIS A 126 5.63 10.63 1.53
N VAL A 127 4.63 10.71 2.41
CA VAL A 127 3.78 9.57 2.76
C VAL A 127 2.74 9.35 1.67
N ILE A 128 2.77 8.19 1.02
CA ILE A 128 1.66 7.73 0.19
C ILE A 128 0.86 6.72 0.99
N LEU A 129 -0.29 7.16 1.53
CA LEU A 129 -1.27 6.27 2.14
C LEU A 129 -2.12 5.62 1.05
N GLY A 130 -1.86 4.35 0.78
CA GLY A 130 -2.67 3.54 -0.12
C GLY A 130 -3.97 3.15 0.56
N LYS A 131 -5.10 3.77 0.17
CA LYS A 131 -6.49 3.35 0.49
C LYS A 131 -6.97 3.36 1.95
N CYS A 132 -6.14 3.67 2.96
CA CYS A 132 -6.62 3.83 4.34
C CYS A 132 -7.35 5.18 4.54
N ARG A 133 -8.55 5.34 3.95
CA ARG A 133 -9.37 6.57 4.06
C ARG A 133 -9.70 6.92 5.52
N GLU A 134 -9.88 5.93 6.38
CA GLU A 134 -10.23 6.16 7.79
C GLU A 134 -9.04 6.65 8.61
N ALA A 135 -7.82 6.13 8.38
CA ALA A 135 -6.62 6.68 9.01
C ALA A 135 -6.36 8.13 8.57
N LEU A 136 -6.64 8.47 7.30
CA LEU A 136 -6.53 9.83 6.78
C LEU A 136 -7.46 10.80 7.52
N ARG A 137 -8.70 10.38 7.84
CA ARG A 137 -9.67 11.22 8.56
C ARG A 137 -9.24 11.60 9.98
N LEU A 138 -8.41 10.77 10.61
CA LEU A 138 -7.95 10.98 11.98
C LEU A 138 -6.67 11.84 12.07
N VAL A 139 -5.91 11.97 10.98
CA VAL A 139 -4.67 12.77 10.94
C VAL A 139 -4.89 14.16 10.34
N THR A 140 -5.96 14.35 9.56
CA THR A 140 -6.24 15.63 8.87
C THR A 140 -7.32 16.50 9.54
N ASN A 141 -7.74 16.20 10.77
CA ASN A 141 -8.60 17.07 11.61
C ASN A 141 -7.89 17.37 12.93
#